data_AF-A0A1F3S9V2-F1
#
_entry.id   AF-A0A1F3S9V2-F1
#
_cell.length_a   1.000
_cell.length_b   1.000
_cell.length_c   1.000
_cell.angle_alpha   90.00
_cell.angle_beta   90.00
_cell.angle_gamma   90.00
#
_symmetry.space_group_name_H-M   'P 1'
#
loop_
_entity.id
_entity.type
_entity.pdbx_description
1 polymer ?
#
loop_
_entity_poly.entity_id
_entity_poly.type
_entity_poly.pdbx_seq_one_letter_code
_entity_poly.pdbx_strand_id
1 'polypeptide(L)'
;MNRSLSIILETMKALHNDTSKNKKEFLKDTGLKIEGTVQDIFKKCKLAPDADAAIHPILADILAGAKLIKNGNEKDGHEKIHHALLTYEDFFDHAGWHHSKEE
;
A
#
# COMPACT_ATOMS: atom_id res chain seq x y z
N MET A 1 0.68 8.62 -10.85
CA MET A 1 0.34 8.35 -9.44
C MET A 1 -0.76 7.30 -9.33
N ASN A 2 -1.87 7.47 -10.06
CA ASN A 2 -3.11 6.69 -9.96
C ASN A 2 -2.90 5.18 -10.17
N ARG A 3 -2.13 4.79 -11.18
CA ARG A 3 -1.89 3.37 -11.50
C ARG A 3 -1.08 2.62 -10.43
N SER A 4 -0.25 3.34 -9.67
CA SER A 4 0.65 2.72 -8.69
C SER A 4 -0.11 2.32 -7.41
N LEU A 5 -1.06 3.14 -6.94
CA LEU A 5 -1.91 2.78 -5.80
C LEU A 5 -2.84 1.60 -6.11
N SER A 6 -3.36 1.50 -7.34
CA SER A 6 -4.14 0.34 -7.78
C SER A 6 -3.35 -0.97 -7.72
N ILE A 7 -2.05 -0.94 -8.06
CA ILE A 7 -1.16 -2.11 -7.95
C ILE A 7 -1.04 -2.57 -6.50
N ILE A 8 -0.95 -1.64 -5.54
CA ILE A 8 -0.88 -1.98 -4.11
C ILE A 8 -2.16 -2.68 -3.67
N LEU A 9 -3.33 -2.17 -4.07
CA LEU A 9 -4.63 -2.75 -3.79
C LEU A 9 -4.78 -4.16 -4.39
N GLU A 10 -4.43 -4.35 -5.66
CA GLU A 10 -4.45 -5.67 -6.31
C GLU A 10 -3.51 -6.66 -5.62
N THR A 11 -2.34 -6.19 -5.19
CA THR A 11 -1.36 -7.03 -4.48
C THR A 11 -1.92 -7.47 -3.11
N MET A 12 -2.61 -6.59 -2.38
CA MET A 12 -3.27 -6.96 -1.12
C MET A 12 -4.41 -7.96 -1.33
N LYS A 13 -5.21 -7.80 -2.39
CA LYS A 13 -6.27 -8.78 -2.73
C LYS A 13 -5.69 -10.17 -3.06
N ALA A 14 -4.58 -10.20 -3.78
CA ALA A 14 -3.84 -11.44 -4.05
C ALA A 14 -3.27 -12.05 -2.76
N LEU A 15 -2.82 -11.22 -1.81
CA LEU A 15 -2.37 -11.67 -0.49
C LEU A 15 -3.48 -12.31 0.33
N HIS A 16 -4.67 -11.71 0.32
CA HIS A 16 -5.85 -12.22 1.03
C HIS A 16 -6.33 -13.56 0.44
N ASN A 17 -6.20 -13.76 -0.86
CA ASN A 17 -6.58 -15.00 -1.56
C ASN A 17 -5.40 -15.98 -1.72
N ASP A 18 -4.31 -15.81 -0.95
CA ASP A 18 -3.11 -16.61 -1.14
C ASP A 18 -3.35 -18.11 -0.89
N THR A 19 -3.05 -18.92 -1.90
CA THR A 19 -3.05 -20.39 -1.85
C THR A 19 -1.65 -20.97 -2.07
N SER A 20 -0.61 -20.12 -2.01
CA SER A 20 0.77 -20.49 -2.33
C SER A 20 1.35 -21.50 -1.35
N LYS A 21 1.99 -22.55 -1.88
CA LYS A 21 2.70 -23.57 -1.08
C LYS A 21 3.86 -22.98 -0.25
N ASN A 22 4.42 -21.84 -0.66
CA ASN A 22 5.52 -21.13 0.00
C ASN A 22 5.10 -19.72 0.43
N LYS A 23 4.17 -19.64 1.39
CA LYS A 23 3.63 -18.38 1.93
C LYS A 23 4.72 -17.39 2.37
N LYS A 24 5.83 -17.87 2.96
CA LYS A 24 6.93 -17.00 3.43
C LYS A 24 7.68 -16.28 2.29
N GLU A 25 7.84 -16.94 1.15
CA GLU A 25 8.48 -16.36 -0.03
C GLU A 25 7.51 -15.42 -0.76
N PHE A 26 6.25 -15.82 -0.87
CA PHE A 26 5.17 -14.99 -1.40
C PHE A 26 4.97 -13.68 -0.61
N LEU A 27 5.00 -13.75 0.73
CA LEU A 27 4.96 -12.58 1.61
C LEU A 27 6.15 -11.64 1.37
N LYS A 28 7.34 -12.22 1.15
CA LYS A 28 8.55 -11.47 0.84
C LYS A 28 8.45 -10.73 -0.49
N ASP A 29 8.01 -11.41 -1.54
CA ASP A 29 7.78 -10.83 -2.86
C ASP A 29 6.70 -9.74 -2.80
N THR A 30 5.59 -10.02 -2.12
CA THR A 30 4.51 -9.06 -1.89
C THR A 30 5.01 -7.77 -1.24
N GLY A 31 5.74 -7.88 -0.13
CA GLY A 31 6.32 -6.71 0.54
C GLY A 31 7.27 -5.92 -0.37
N LEU A 32 8.15 -6.60 -1.11
CA LEU A 32 9.09 -5.95 -2.04
C LEU A 32 8.36 -5.21 -3.18
N LYS A 33 7.29 -5.79 -3.70
CA LYS A 33 6.49 -5.21 -4.79
C LYS A 33 5.77 -3.95 -4.33
N ILE A 34 5.22 -3.96 -3.12
CA ILE A 34 4.60 -2.78 -2.50
C ILE A 34 5.66 -1.72 -2.22
N GLU A 35 6.81 -2.09 -1.62
CA GLU A 35 7.92 -1.15 -1.36
C GLU A 35 8.40 -0.46 -2.65
N GLY A 36 8.61 -1.22 -3.73
CA GLY A 36 9.03 -0.68 -5.02
C GLY A 36 7.99 0.23 -5.65
N THR A 37 6.70 -0.09 -5.49
CA THR A 37 5.59 0.73 -5.99
C THR A 37 5.49 2.05 -5.24
N VAL A 38 5.63 2.03 -3.91
CA VAL A 38 5.68 3.25 -3.07
C VAL A 38 6.87 4.13 -3.46
N GLN A 39 8.05 3.55 -3.66
CA GLN A 39 9.22 4.29 -4.12
C GLN A 39 9.03 4.91 -5.51
N ASP A 40 8.34 4.22 -6.43
CA ASP A 40 7.97 4.75 -7.74
C ASP A 40 6.98 5.92 -7.61
N ILE A 41 6.03 5.86 -6.65
CA ILE A 41 5.13 6.97 -6.34
C ILE A 41 5.93 8.18 -5.89
N PHE A 42 6.87 8.03 -4.94
CA PHE A 42 7.74 9.13 -4.51
C PHE A 42 8.53 9.74 -5.66
N LYS A 43 9.11 8.91 -6.53
CA LYS A 43 9.87 9.38 -7.72
C LYS A 43 9.00 10.11 -8.74
N LYS A 44 7.74 9.71 -8.87
CA LYS A 44 6.76 10.30 -9.81
C LYS A 44 5.87 11.34 -9.14
N CYS A 45 6.09 11.64 -7.85
CA CYS A 45 5.28 12.56 -7.09
C CYS A 45 5.48 13.97 -7.67
N LYS A 46 4.49 14.44 -8.41
CA LYS A 46 4.40 15.81 -8.94
C LYS A 46 3.38 16.64 -8.14
N LEU A 47 3.06 16.21 -6.92
CA LEU A 47 2.07 16.89 -6.12
C LEU A 47 2.61 18.23 -5.62
N ALA A 48 1.68 19.16 -5.41
CA ALA A 48 1.99 20.41 -4.74
C ALA A 48 2.55 20.13 -3.33
N PRO A 49 3.44 20.98 -2.80
CA PRO A 49 4.16 20.72 -1.54
C PRO A 49 3.25 20.45 -0.33
N ASP A 50 2.05 21.04 -0.31
CA ASP A 50 1.06 20.82 0.75
C ASP A 50 0.47 19.40 0.71
N ALA A 51 0.13 18.93 -0.50
CA ALA A 51 -0.37 17.60 -0.75
C ALA A 51 0.74 16.53 -0.64
N ASP A 52 1.98 16.92 -0.94
CA ASP A 52 3.16 16.12 -0.72
C ASP A 52 3.44 15.91 0.79
N ALA A 53 3.20 16.92 1.64
CA ALA A 53 3.33 16.81 3.09
C ALA A 53 2.28 15.89 3.74
N ALA A 54 1.06 15.86 3.19
CA ALA A 54 0.01 14.96 3.65
C ALA A 54 0.19 13.51 3.14
N ILE A 55 0.72 13.31 1.92
CA ILE A 55 0.86 11.98 1.33
C ILE A 55 2.11 11.23 1.79
N HIS A 56 3.20 11.94 2.09
CA HIS A 56 4.45 11.35 2.56
C HIS A 56 4.30 10.45 3.79
N PRO A 57 3.62 10.85 4.87
CA PRO A 57 3.40 9.98 6.03
C PRO A 57 2.54 8.76 5.67
N ILE A 58 1.53 8.93 4.82
CA ILE A 58 0.65 7.84 4.38
C ILE A 58 1.44 6.78 3.60
N LEU A 59 2.24 7.21 2.63
CA LEU A 59 3.11 6.32 1.86
C LEU A 59 4.17 5.65 2.75
N ALA A 60 4.68 6.36 3.75
CA ALA A 60 5.58 5.77 4.74
C ALA A 60 4.92 4.68 5.59
N ASP A 61 3.65 4.85 5.98
CA ASP A 61 2.87 3.82 6.65
C ASP A 61 2.62 2.59 5.77
N ILE A 62 2.31 2.79 4.47
CA ILE A 62 2.19 1.70 3.50
C ILE A 62 3.53 0.94 3.40
N LEU A 63 4.65 1.65 3.31
CA LEU A 63 5.98 1.07 3.27
C LEU A 63 6.30 0.26 4.55
N ALA A 64 5.91 0.80 5.70
CA ALA A 64 6.07 0.13 6.99
C ALA A 64 5.25 -1.17 7.05
N GLY A 65 4.00 -1.13 6.59
CA GLY A 65 3.16 -2.33 6.48
C GLY A 65 3.74 -3.36 5.52
N ALA A 66 4.26 -2.94 4.38
CA ALA A 66 4.93 -3.83 3.42
C ALA A 66 6.15 -4.55 4.03
N LYS A 67 6.93 -3.85 4.88
CA LYS A 67 8.03 -4.47 5.63
C LYS A 67 7.54 -5.49 6.65
N LEU A 68 6.41 -5.25 7.31
CA LEU A 68 5.81 -6.20 8.25
C LEU A 68 5.39 -7.48 7.52
N ILE A 69 4.69 -7.35 6.38
CA ILE A 69 4.34 -8.48 5.50
C ILE A 69 5.60 -9.24 5.10
N LYS A 70 6.65 -8.55 4.62
CA LYS A 70 7.94 -9.15 4.24
C LYS A 70 8.61 -9.94 5.37
N ASN A 71 8.45 -9.48 6.61
CA ASN A 71 9.01 -10.13 7.79
C ASN A 71 8.14 -11.29 8.32
N GLY A 72 6.98 -11.55 7.71
CA GLY A 72 6.05 -12.61 8.10
C GLY A 72 4.89 -12.15 8.97
N ASN A 73 4.81 -10.86 9.33
CA ASN A 73 3.68 -10.26 10.02
C ASN A 73 2.65 -9.74 9.00
N GLU A 74 1.95 -10.68 8.36
CA GLU A 74 0.92 -10.39 7.36
C GLU A 74 -0.22 -9.55 7.94
N LYS A 75 -0.76 -9.93 9.12
CA LYS A 75 -1.92 -9.25 9.75
C LYS A 75 -1.64 -7.78 10.05
N ASP A 76 -0.65 -7.50 10.91
CA ASP A 76 -0.25 -6.13 11.24
C ASP A 76 0.12 -5.32 9.99
N GLY A 77 0.81 -5.96 9.03
CA GLY A 77 1.19 -5.29 7.80
C GLY A 77 -0.01 -4.93 6.92
N HIS A 78 -0.99 -5.83 6.81
CA HIS A 78 -2.23 -5.60 6.11
C HIS A 78 -3.05 -4.48 6.76
N GLU A 79 -3.29 -4.55 8.07
CA GLU A 79 -4.04 -3.52 8.80
C GLU A 79 -3.39 -2.15 8.66
N LYS A 80 -2.05 -2.09 8.72
CA LYS A 80 -1.31 -0.83 8.57
C LYS A 80 -1.44 -0.24 7.17
N ILE A 81 -1.32 -1.05 6.12
CA ILE A 81 -1.53 -0.58 4.75
C ILE A 81 -2.99 -0.17 4.55
N HIS A 82 -3.94 -0.95 5.05
CA HIS A 82 -5.37 -0.66 4.94
C HIS A 82 -5.70 0.69 5.58
N HIS A 83 -5.23 0.94 6.81
CA HIS A 83 -5.44 2.22 7.49
C HIS A 83 -4.80 3.39 6.73
N ALA A 84 -3.60 3.20 6.17
CA ALA A 84 -2.96 4.23 5.35
C ALA A 84 -3.75 4.54 4.08
N LEU A 85 -4.29 3.53 3.39
CA LEU A 85 -5.14 3.72 2.21
C LEU A 85 -6.47 4.42 2.55
N LEU A 86 -7.03 4.16 3.74
CA LEU A 86 -8.18 4.90 4.25
C LEU A 86 -7.87 6.36 4.50
N THR A 87 -6.73 6.66 5.14
CA THR A 87 -6.28 8.03 5.32
C THR A 87 -6.04 8.71 3.97
N TYR A 88 -5.49 7.99 2.99
CA TYR A 88 -5.32 8.53 1.64
C TYR A 88 -6.65 8.99 1.03
N GLU A 89 -7.71 8.19 1.14
CA GLU A 89 -9.03 8.56 0.61
C GLU A 89 -9.63 9.80 1.32
N ASP A 90 -9.40 9.94 2.63
CA ASP A 90 -9.91 11.07 3.42
C ASP A 90 -9.26 12.41 3.04
N PHE A 91 -7.96 12.39 2.73
CA PHE A 91 -7.19 13.58 2.37
C PHE A 91 -7.12 13.86 0.86
N PHE A 92 -7.28 12.83 0.02
CA PHE A 92 -7.13 12.93 -1.43
C PHE A 92 -8.40 12.49 -2.14
N ASP A 93 -9.10 13.45 -2.75
CA ASP A 93 -10.21 13.20 -3.66
C ASP A 93 -9.66 12.63 -4.99
N HIS A 94 -9.45 11.31 -5.00
CA HIS A 94 -8.93 10.60 -6.16
C HIS A 94 -10.09 10.06 -6.99
N ALA A 95 -10.41 10.74 -8.10
CA ALA A 95 -11.49 10.32 -8.98
C ALA A 95 -11.35 8.84 -9.41
N GLY A 96 -12.30 8.00 -8.99
CA GLY A 96 -12.33 6.56 -9.26
C GLY A 96 -11.66 5.67 -8.20
N TRP A 97 -11.16 6.24 -7.10
CA TRP A 97 -10.72 5.50 -5.92
C TRP A 97 -11.92 5.24 -5.01
N HIS A 98 -12.13 3.97 -4.65
CA HIS A 98 -13.13 3.54 -3.68
C HIS A 98 -12.48 2.43 -2.84
N HIS A 99 -11.91 2.81 -1.70
CA HIS A 99 -11.43 1.88 -0.69
C HIS A 99 -12.47 1.86 0.43
N SER A 100 -13.42 0.91 0.33
CA SER A 100 -14.52 0.79 1.29
C SER A 100 -13.99 0.74 2.74
N LYS A 101 -14.57 1.55 3.64
CA LYS A 101 -14.32 1.54 5.10
C LYS A 101 -14.74 0.23 5.81
N GLU A 102 -15.02 -0.82 5.05
CA GLU A 102 -15.66 -2.05 5.51
C GLU A 102 -14.84 -3.24 5.04
N GLU A 103 -13.61 -3.41 5.57
CA GLU A 103 -12.87 -4.69 5.56
C GLU A 103 -12.20 -4.96 6.92
#